data_AF-U1FP75-F1
#
_entry.id   AF-U1FP75-F1
#
_cell.length_a   1.000
_cell.length_b   1.000
_cell.length_c   1.000
_cell.angle_alpha   90.00
_cell.angle_beta   90.00
_cell.angle_gamma   90.00
#
_symmetry.space_group_name_H-M   'P 1'
#
loop_
_entity.id
_entity.type
_entity.pdbx_description
1 polymer ?
#
loop_
_entity_poly.entity_id
_entity_poly.type
_entity_poly.pdbx_seq_one_letter_code
_entity_poly.pdbx_strand_id
1 'polypeptide(L)'
;MDNAKIKELLLDIQDTKLDFTVIQSGKESRRVNGLYKPDTHEIILHNKNFKTDNEMIYTAVHEYAHHLLTEEALATMGDTALPNARVHTQAFWAKFNELLIIAEKKGYYALNIQSSPELEKLTEEIRKNYLEKNGELMQEFGRLLAKAYDLCEKANIRYEDYIDRVLCLPRNSARDIRKLGMENVNPALGYDNMKFVASLKNPDDRSAAEKQLLHG
;
A
#
# COMPACT_ATOMS: atom_id res chain seq x y z
N MET A 1 -26.79 -4.24 2.10
CA MET A 1 -27.06 -2.87 1.59
C MET A 1 -27.64 -2.89 0.17
N ASP A 2 -28.40 -1.88 -0.27
CA ASP A 2 -28.89 -1.76 -1.68
C ASP A 2 -27.99 -0.85 -2.55
N ASN A 3 -28.22 -0.83 -3.87
CA ASN A 3 -27.37 -0.09 -4.81
C ASN A 3 -27.43 1.43 -4.61
N ALA A 4 -28.60 1.97 -4.27
CA ALA A 4 -28.78 3.41 -4.09
C ALA A 4 -28.00 3.89 -2.85
N LYS A 5 -28.08 3.13 -1.76
CA LYS A 5 -27.36 3.42 -0.53
C LYS A 5 -25.84 3.35 -0.71
N ILE A 6 -25.34 2.40 -1.50
CA ILE A 6 -23.91 2.33 -1.83
C ILE A 6 -23.49 3.55 -2.64
N LYS A 7 -24.26 3.96 -3.66
CA LYS A 7 -23.95 5.16 -4.46
C LYS A 7 -23.95 6.44 -3.61
N GLU A 8 -24.95 6.62 -2.74
CA GLU A 8 -25.02 7.74 -1.80
C GLU A 8 -23.78 7.80 -0.90
N LEU A 9 -23.35 6.66 -0.36
CA LEU A 9 -22.17 6.54 0.49
C LEU A 9 -20.90 6.95 -0.27
N LEU A 10 -20.72 6.46 -1.50
CA LEU A 10 -19.55 6.77 -2.32
C LEU A 10 -19.48 8.28 -2.65
N LEU A 11 -20.62 8.88 -2.99
CA LEU A 11 -20.73 10.32 -3.23
C LEU A 11 -20.49 11.15 -1.97
N ASP A 12 -20.91 10.66 -0.80
CA ASP A 12 -20.67 11.35 0.48
C ASP A 12 -19.21 11.26 0.93
N ILE A 13 -18.48 10.20 0.55
CA ILE A 13 -17.03 10.10 0.76
C ILE A 13 -16.29 11.12 -0.10
N GLN A 14 -16.56 11.14 -1.41
CA GLN A 14 -16.00 12.13 -2.33
C GLN A 14 -16.95 12.30 -3.52
N ASP A 15 -17.31 13.54 -3.83
CA ASP A 15 -18.15 13.84 -4.99
C ASP A 15 -17.41 13.62 -6.32
N THR A 16 -18.17 13.43 -7.40
CA THR A 16 -17.68 13.23 -8.78
C THR A 16 -18.60 13.96 -9.77
N LYS A 17 -18.05 14.51 -10.84
CA LYS A 17 -18.82 15.11 -11.94
C LYS A 17 -19.19 14.08 -13.00
N LEU A 18 -18.49 12.95 -13.03
CA LEU A 18 -18.73 11.85 -13.94
C LEU A 18 -19.81 10.93 -13.37
N ASP A 19 -20.99 10.89 -13.99
CA ASP A 19 -22.05 9.99 -13.52
C ASP A 19 -21.64 8.52 -13.66
N PHE A 20 -22.07 7.72 -12.70
CA PHE A 20 -21.78 6.30 -12.60
C PHE A 20 -22.96 5.52 -12.03
N THR A 21 -22.95 4.20 -12.21
CA THR A 21 -23.96 3.33 -11.62
C THR A 21 -23.33 2.28 -10.71
N VAL A 22 -24.07 1.88 -9.68
CA VAL A 22 -23.69 0.76 -8.81
C VAL A 22 -24.64 -0.39 -9.08
N ILE A 23 -24.08 -1.57 -9.33
CA ILE A 23 -24.83 -2.77 -9.70
C ILE A 23 -24.36 -3.95 -8.85
N GLN A 24 -25.22 -4.42 -7.95
CA GLN A 24 -25.05 -5.75 -7.36
C GLN A 24 -25.46 -6.82 -8.38
N SER A 25 -24.53 -7.71 -8.74
CA SER A 25 -24.72 -8.64 -9.86
C SER A 25 -25.65 -9.82 -9.57
N GLY A 26 -26.04 -10.03 -8.31
CA GLY A 26 -26.83 -11.19 -7.85
C GLY A 26 -26.08 -12.53 -7.91
N LYS A 27 -24.75 -12.50 -8.08
CA LYS A 27 -23.92 -13.68 -8.38
C LYS A 27 -22.68 -13.70 -7.50
N GLU A 28 -22.11 -14.89 -7.38
CA GLU A 28 -20.76 -15.10 -6.85
C GLU A 28 -19.78 -15.13 -8.03
N SER A 29 -18.55 -14.67 -7.81
CA SER A 29 -17.46 -14.73 -8.78
C SER A 29 -16.23 -15.33 -8.12
N ARG A 30 -15.65 -16.34 -8.78
CA ARG A 30 -14.40 -16.97 -8.31
C ARG A 30 -13.15 -16.15 -8.58
N ARG A 31 -13.26 -15.06 -9.35
CA ARG A 31 -12.11 -14.30 -9.84
C ARG A 31 -11.93 -12.97 -9.13
N VAL A 32 -13.02 -12.23 -8.91
CA VAL A 32 -13.00 -10.87 -8.38
C VAL A 32 -14.25 -10.64 -7.54
N ASN A 33 -14.16 -9.72 -6.57
CA ASN A 33 -15.29 -9.30 -5.73
C ASN A 33 -16.06 -8.13 -6.33
N GLY A 34 -15.36 -7.24 -7.04
CA GLY A 34 -15.91 -6.13 -7.77
C GLY A 34 -15.17 -5.92 -9.08
N LEU A 35 -15.74 -5.09 -9.95
CA LEU A 35 -15.03 -4.52 -11.09
C LEU A 35 -15.67 -3.18 -11.48
N TYR A 36 -14.83 -2.23 -11.83
CA TYR A 36 -15.21 -1.00 -12.51
C TYR A 36 -15.09 -1.16 -14.03
N LYS A 37 -16.10 -0.69 -14.78
CA LYS A 37 -16.05 -0.56 -16.24
C LYS A 37 -15.89 0.91 -16.62
N PRO A 38 -14.71 1.34 -17.10
CA PRO A 38 -14.47 2.71 -17.55
C PRO A 38 -15.41 3.15 -18.68
N ASP A 39 -15.71 2.28 -19.64
CA ASP A 39 -16.49 2.69 -20.84
C ASP A 39 -17.94 3.06 -20.53
N THR A 40 -18.52 2.45 -19.50
CA THR A 40 -19.93 2.61 -19.12
C THR A 40 -20.12 3.25 -17.75
N HIS A 41 -19.01 3.55 -17.05
CA HIS A 41 -18.98 4.01 -15.67
C HIS A 41 -19.84 3.15 -14.73
N GLU A 42 -19.69 1.82 -14.84
CA GLU A 42 -20.40 0.87 -14.00
C GLU A 42 -19.48 0.30 -12.92
N ILE A 43 -19.87 0.44 -11.66
CA ILE A 43 -19.31 -0.29 -10.53
C ILE A 43 -20.16 -1.54 -10.31
N ILE A 44 -19.59 -2.71 -10.57
CA ILE A 44 -20.27 -3.99 -10.40
C ILE A 44 -19.71 -4.70 -9.17
N LEU A 45 -20.60 -5.11 -8.28
CA LEU A 45 -20.27 -5.86 -7.07
C LEU A 45 -20.86 -7.27 -7.15
N HIS A 46 -20.01 -8.29 -7.02
CA HIS A 46 -20.45 -9.68 -6.93
C HIS A 46 -20.95 -9.98 -5.53
N ASN A 47 -22.13 -9.46 -5.22
CA ASN A 47 -22.65 -9.34 -3.87
C ASN A 47 -22.80 -10.66 -3.08
N LYS A 48 -22.83 -11.82 -3.76
CA LYS A 48 -22.83 -13.13 -3.07
C LYS A 48 -21.46 -13.55 -2.53
N ASN A 49 -20.38 -12.86 -2.92
CA ASN A 49 -19.04 -13.08 -2.37
C ASN A 49 -18.94 -12.59 -0.92
N PHE A 50 -19.67 -11.52 -0.57
CA PHE A 50 -19.52 -10.84 0.72
C PHE A 50 -20.31 -11.50 1.83
N LYS A 51 -19.74 -11.51 3.03
CA LYS A 51 -20.40 -11.97 4.26
C LYS A 51 -20.86 -10.82 5.14
N THR A 52 -20.31 -9.64 4.95
CA THR A 52 -20.62 -8.44 5.72
C THR A 52 -20.76 -7.22 4.80
N ASP A 53 -21.52 -6.22 5.25
CA ASP A 53 -21.58 -4.93 4.55
C ASP A 53 -20.19 -4.26 4.52
N ASN A 54 -19.33 -4.50 5.53
CA ASN A 54 -17.97 -3.95 5.59
C ASN A 54 -17.08 -4.41 4.43
N GLU A 55 -17.13 -5.71 4.08
CA GLU A 55 -16.43 -6.26 2.92
C GLU A 55 -16.94 -5.68 1.59
N MET A 56 -18.26 -5.49 1.51
CA MET A 56 -18.91 -4.90 0.33
C MET A 56 -18.51 -3.43 0.17
N ILE A 57 -18.51 -2.65 1.25
CA ILE A 57 -18.12 -1.24 1.25
C ILE A 57 -16.65 -1.09 0.88
N TYR A 58 -15.75 -1.90 1.47
CA TYR A 58 -14.34 -1.89 1.08
C TYR A 58 -14.16 -2.10 -0.43
N THR A 59 -14.88 -3.07 -1.00
CA THR A 59 -14.83 -3.33 -2.44
C THR A 59 -15.47 -2.20 -3.25
N ALA A 60 -16.58 -1.62 -2.79
CA ALA A 60 -17.21 -0.48 -3.47
C ALA A 60 -16.28 0.74 -3.51
N VAL A 61 -15.60 1.06 -2.40
CA VAL A 61 -14.61 2.14 -2.34
C VAL A 61 -13.43 1.85 -3.26
N HIS A 62 -13.00 0.59 -3.38
CA HIS A 62 -11.95 0.18 -4.31
C HIS A 62 -12.30 0.48 -5.76
N GLU A 63 -13.49 0.02 -6.20
CA GLU A 63 -13.95 0.29 -7.55
C GLU A 63 -14.24 1.78 -7.79
N TYR A 64 -14.64 2.51 -6.74
CA TYR A 64 -14.84 3.96 -6.82
C TYR A 64 -13.54 4.74 -6.97
N ALA A 65 -12.44 4.28 -6.39
CA ALA A 65 -11.12 4.87 -6.64
C ALA A 65 -10.73 4.76 -8.12
N HIS A 66 -11.05 3.63 -8.78
CA HIS A 66 -10.86 3.51 -10.23
C HIS A 66 -11.74 4.49 -11.02
N HIS A 67 -12.98 4.71 -10.58
CA HIS A 67 -13.88 5.70 -11.19
C HIS A 67 -13.32 7.12 -11.12
N LEU A 68 -12.89 7.57 -9.94
CA LEU A 68 -12.35 8.92 -9.74
C LEU A 68 -11.06 9.15 -10.55
N LEU A 69 -10.18 8.17 -10.59
CA LEU A 69 -8.97 8.26 -11.42
C LEU A 69 -9.29 8.27 -12.93
N THR A 70 -10.39 7.62 -13.33
CA THR A 70 -10.87 7.69 -14.71
C THR A 70 -11.39 9.07 -15.05
N GLU A 71 -12.17 9.68 -14.14
CA GLU A 71 -12.59 11.08 -14.29
C GLU A 71 -11.39 12.04 -14.42
N GLU A 72 -10.39 11.92 -13.54
CA GLU A 72 -9.17 12.75 -13.58
C GLU A 72 -8.40 12.57 -14.90
N ALA A 73 -8.28 11.34 -15.40
CA ALA A 73 -7.63 11.06 -16.67
C ALA A 73 -8.39 11.66 -17.86
N LEU A 74 -9.73 11.52 -17.90
CA LEU A 74 -10.57 12.12 -18.94
C LEU A 74 -10.48 13.64 -18.93
N ALA A 75 -10.44 14.26 -17.76
CA ALA A 75 -10.31 15.72 -17.62
C ALA A 75 -8.96 16.26 -18.12
N THR A 76 -7.90 15.45 -18.07
CA THR A 76 -6.53 15.86 -18.43
C THR A 76 -6.13 15.48 -19.85
N MET A 77 -6.59 14.33 -20.34
CA MET A 77 -6.11 13.72 -21.59
C MET A 77 -7.24 13.44 -22.60
N GLY A 78 -8.51 13.74 -22.27
CA GLY A 78 -9.66 13.49 -23.12
C GLY A 78 -9.93 11.99 -23.38
N ASP A 79 -10.75 11.69 -24.40
CA ASP A 79 -11.23 10.33 -24.71
C ASP A 79 -10.13 9.32 -25.08
N THR A 80 -8.90 9.77 -25.29
CA THR A 80 -7.76 8.90 -25.60
C THR A 80 -7.16 8.19 -24.38
N ALA A 81 -7.62 8.49 -23.17
CA ALA A 81 -6.99 8.06 -21.92
C ALA A 81 -7.91 7.25 -21.00
N LEU A 82 -8.61 6.25 -21.53
CA LEU A 82 -9.26 5.26 -20.67
C LEU A 82 -8.17 4.52 -19.87
N PRO A 83 -8.02 4.77 -18.55
CA PRO A 83 -6.98 4.13 -17.78
C PRO A 83 -7.26 2.64 -17.75
N ASN A 84 -6.19 1.84 -17.75
CA ASN A 84 -6.36 0.42 -17.51
C ASN A 84 -6.81 0.22 -16.05
N ALA A 85 -8.12 0.07 -15.84
CA ALA A 85 -8.77 -0.11 -14.54
C ALA A 85 -8.29 -1.35 -13.77
N ARG A 86 -7.39 -2.16 -14.33
CA ARG A 86 -6.78 -3.32 -13.65
C ARG A 86 -5.44 -3.02 -12.98
N VAL A 87 -4.87 -1.83 -13.18
CA VAL A 87 -3.52 -1.52 -12.68
C VAL A 87 -3.62 -0.66 -11.41
N HIS A 88 -3.18 -1.22 -10.29
CA HIS A 88 -3.07 -0.51 -9.02
C HIS A 88 -1.75 0.25 -8.92
N THR A 89 -1.70 1.41 -9.57
CA THR A 89 -0.56 2.34 -9.48
C THR A 89 -0.44 2.93 -8.07
N GLN A 90 0.66 3.64 -7.79
CA GLN A 90 0.79 4.36 -6.52
C GLN A 90 -0.29 5.44 -6.34
N ALA A 91 -0.71 6.08 -7.43
CA ALA A 91 -1.81 7.04 -7.40
C ALA A 91 -3.14 6.37 -7.01
N PHE A 92 -3.38 5.14 -7.50
CA PHE A 92 -4.53 4.34 -7.08
C PHE A 92 -4.50 4.06 -5.59
N TRP A 93 -3.40 3.54 -5.05
CA TRP A 93 -3.33 3.21 -3.62
C TRP A 93 -3.48 4.45 -2.74
N ALA A 94 -2.89 5.58 -3.13
CA ALA A 94 -3.06 6.85 -2.43
C ALA A 94 -4.53 7.28 -2.39
N LYS A 95 -5.20 7.29 -3.56
CA LYS A 95 -6.62 7.66 -3.66
C LYS A 95 -7.51 6.69 -2.89
N PHE A 96 -7.29 5.38 -3.03
CA PHE A 96 -8.07 4.36 -2.34
C PHE A 96 -7.96 4.47 -0.82
N ASN A 97 -6.75 4.62 -0.29
CA ASN A 97 -6.53 4.78 1.15
C ASN A 97 -7.15 6.10 1.68
N GLU A 98 -7.04 7.19 0.93
CA GLU A 98 -7.71 8.46 1.27
C GLU A 98 -9.23 8.27 1.43
N LEU A 99 -9.87 7.60 0.47
CA LEU A 99 -11.30 7.34 0.49
C LEU A 99 -11.71 6.42 1.65
N LEU A 100 -10.92 5.39 1.95
CA LEU A 100 -11.17 4.51 3.11
C LEU A 100 -11.09 5.27 4.43
N ILE A 101 -10.08 6.12 4.61
CA ILE A 101 -9.94 6.96 5.82
C ILE A 101 -11.17 7.86 6.00
N ILE A 102 -11.68 8.44 4.90
CA ILE A 102 -12.91 9.25 4.94
C ILE A 102 -14.12 8.38 5.28
N ALA A 103 -14.23 7.19 4.70
CA ALA A 103 -15.29 6.23 5.00
C ALA A 103 -15.28 5.81 6.48
N GLU A 104 -14.10 5.59 7.07
CA GLU A 104 -13.95 5.30 8.50
C GLU A 104 -14.41 6.46 9.38
N LYS A 105 -13.95 7.68 9.07
CA LYS A 105 -14.35 8.89 9.81
C LYS A 105 -15.86 9.15 9.77
N LYS A 106 -16.52 8.79 8.66
CA LYS A 106 -17.97 8.90 8.49
C LYS A 106 -18.74 7.70 9.06
N GLY A 107 -18.05 6.67 9.57
CA GLY A 107 -18.66 5.48 10.15
C GLY A 107 -19.24 4.51 9.13
N TYR A 108 -18.86 4.64 7.86
CA TYR A 108 -19.28 3.76 6.76
C TYR A 108 -18.47 2.48 6.70
N TYR A 109 -17.18 2.56 7.00
CA TYR A 109 -16.28 1.42 7.07
C TYR A 109 -15.68 1.33 8.47
N ALA A 110 -15.42 0.11 8.94
CA ALA A 110 -14.76 -0.09 10.23
C ALA A 110 -13.72 -1.20 10.11
N LEU A 111 -12.47 -0.86 10.44
CA LEU A 111 -11.39 -1.84 10.58
C LEU A 111 -11.47 -2.52 11.96
N ASN A 112 -12.32 -3.54 12.08
CA ASN A 112 -12.55 -4.24 13.35
C ASN A 112 -11.56 -5.38 13.59
N ILE A 113 -10.26 -5.10 13.64
CA ILE A 113 -9.25 -6.13 14.01
C ILE A 113 -9.52 -6.69 15.42
N GLN A 114 -9.99 -5.84 16.32
CA GLN A 114 -10.33 -6.16 17.71
C GLN A 114 -11.50 -7.15 17.85
N SER A 115 -12.27 -7.39 16.78
CA SER A 115 -13.34 -8.41 16.84
C SER A 115 -12.79 -9.84 16.87
N SER A 116 -11.48 -10.03 16.68
CA SER A 116 -10.81 -11.33 16.81
C SER A 116 -9.57 -11.21 17.72
N PRO A 117 -9.68 -11.62 19.00
CA PRO A 117 -8.55 -11.62 19.93
C PRO A 117 -7.38 -12.48 19.45
N GLU A 118 -7.65 -13.55 18.69
CA GLU A 118 -6.61 -14.39 18.08
C GLU A 118 -5.84 -13.63 17.00
N LEU A 119 -6.54 -12.88 16.15
CA LEU A 119 -5.92 -12.04 15.13
C LEU A 119 -5.13 -10.90 15.75
N GLU A 120 -5.64 -10.27 16.80
CA GLU A 120 -4.95 -9.20 17.53
C GLU A 120 -3.64 -9.72 18.13
N LYS A 121 -3.68 -10.86 18.82
CA LYS A 121 -2.48 -11.50 19.38
C LYS A 121 -1.45 -11.84 18.30
N LEU A 122 -1.90 -12.42 17.19
CA LEU A 122 -1.02 -12.75 16.06
C LEU A 122 -0.44 -11.49 15.41
N THR A 123 -1.22 -10.41 15.32
CA THR A 123 -0.79 -9.12 14.76
C THR A 123 0.34 -8.53 15.61
N GLU A 124 0.21 -8.56 16.94
CA GLU A 124 1.26 -8.11 17.85
C GLU A 124 2.52 -8.99 17.76
N GLU A 125 2.35 -10.31 17.62
CA GLU A 125 3.48 -11.21 17.38
C GLU A 125 4.21 -10.88 16.08
N ILE A 126 3.50 -10.67 14.97
CA ILE A 126 4.08 -10.29 13.67
C ILE A 126 4.80 -8.95 13.79
N ARG A 127 4.17 -7.93 14.37
CA ARG A 127 4.76 -6.59 14.53
C ARG A 127 6.05 -6.64 15.33
N LYS A 128 6.03 -7.27 16.51
CA LYS A 128 7.17 -7.27 17.43
C LYS A 128 8.26 -8.24 17.03
N ASN A 129 7.91 -9.48 16.71
CA ASN A 129 8.91 -10.53 16.53
C ASN A 129 9.41 -10.68 15.10
N TYR A 130 8.67 -10.17 14.11
CA TYR A 130 9.04 -10.30 12.71
C TYR A 130 9.31 -8.95 12.05
N LEU A 131 8.43 -7.96 12.17
CA LEU A 131 8.66 -6.66 11.53
C LEU A 131 9.78 -5.87 12.25
N GLU A 132 9.62 -5.60 13.54
CA GLU A 132 10.55 -4.80 14.34
C GLU A 132 11.93 -5.46 14.42
N LYS A 133 11.99 -6.74 14.84
CA LYS A 133 13.26 -7.49 14.91
C LYS A 133 13.97 -7.63 13.57
N ASN A 134 13.25 -7.87 12.47
CA ASN A 134 13.89 -7.90 11.16
C ASN A 134 14.38 -6.50 10.76
N GLY A 135 13.64 -5.45 11.07
CA GLY A 135 14.08 -4.07 10.87
C GLY A 135 15.40 -3.77 11.58
N GLU A 136 15.51 -4.15 12.86
CA GLU A 136 16.73 -4.00 13.67
C GLU A 136 17.90 -4.77 13.05
N LEU A 137 17.68 -6.05 12.71
CA LEU A 137 18.68 -6.92 12.11
C LEU A 137 19.19 -6.36 10.77
N MET A 138 18.28 -5.89 9.92
CA MET A 138 18.63 -5.34 8.62
C MET A 138 19.35 -3.99 8.72
N GLN A 139 19.02 -3.18 9.72
CA GLN A 139 19.75 -1.94 10.00
C GLN A 139 21.18 -2.23 10.51
N GLU A 140 21.34 -3.20 11.40
CA GLU A 140 22.66 -3.68 11.85
C GLU A 140 23.46 -4.25 10.68
N PHE A 141 22.84 -5.09 9.85
CA PHE A 141 23.48 -5.62 8.66
C PHE A 141 23.97 -4.50 7.73
N GLY A 142 23.19 -3.44 7.55
CA GLY A 142 23.61 -2.25 6.83
C GLY A 142 24.85 -1.57 7.39
N ARG A 143 24.94 -1.43 8.72
CA ARG A 143 26.13 -0.91 9.40
C ARG A 143 27.36 -1.80 9.18
N LEU A 144 27.17 -3.12 9.21
CA LEU A 144 28.24 -4.08 8.94
C LEU A 144 28.72 -4.02 7.49
N LEU A 145 27.81 -3.90 6.51
CA LEU A 145 28.16 -3.71 5.11
C LEU A 145 28.92 -2.41 4.86
N ALA A 146 28.60 -1.33 5.58
CA ALA A 146 29.35 -0.07 5.52
C ALA A 146 30.77 -0.26 6.07
N LYS A 147 30.92 -0.93 7.21
CA LYS A 147 32.24 -1.26 7.78
C LYS A 147 33.05 -2.17 6.85
N ALA A 148 32.41 -3.15 6.21
CA ALA A 148 33.06 -4.06 5.26
C ALA A 148 33.57 -3.29 4.02
N TYR A 149 32.82 -2.30 3.54
CA TYR A 149 33.26 -1.40 2.48
C TYR A 149 34.57 -0.68 2.86
N ASP A 150 34.59 -0.04 4.03
CA ASP A 150 35.79 0.69 4.51
C ASP A 150 37.01 -0.22 4.67
N LEU A 151 36.80 -1.47 5.09
CA LEU A 151 37.87 -2.46 5.21
C LEU A 151 38.38 -2.94 3.84
N CYS A 152 37.48 -3.13 2.87
CA CYS A 152 37.86 -3.47 1.50
C CYS A 152 38.72 -2.36 0.88
N GLU A 153 38.30 -1.10 1.02
CA GLU A 153 39.06 0.06 0.53
C GLU A 153 40.47 0.12 1.16
N LYS A 154 40.58 -0.04 2.48
CA LYS A 154 41.88 -0.05 3.19
C LYS A 154 42.80 -1.19 2.74
N ALA A 155 42.22 -2.34 2.38
CA ALA A 155 42.97 -3.52 1.93
C ALA A 155 43.21 -3.54 0.42
N ASN A 156 42.77 -2.53 -0.34
CA ASN A 156 42.76 -2.52 -1.81
C ASN A 156 42.01 -3.73 -2.42
N ILE A 157 40.94 -4.19 -1.75
CA ILE A 157 40.06 -5.26 -2.21
C ILE A 157 38.86 -4.63 -2.92
N ARG A 158 38.48 -5.17 -4.09
CA ARG A 158 37.27 -4.75 -4.80
C ARG A 158 36.03 -5.14 -3.99
N TYR A 159 35.28 -4.16 -3.50
CA TYR A 159 34.09 -4.42 -2.67
C TYR A 159 33.03 -5.26 -3.39
N GLU A 160 32.87 -5.11 -4.71
CA GLU A 160 31.91 -5.90 -5.48
C GLU A 160 32.27 -7.38 -5.52
N ASP A 161 33.56 -7.75 -5.52
CA ASP A 161 33.95 -9.16 -5.38
C ASP A 161 33.58 -9.70 -4.00
N TYR A 162 33.72 -8.90 -2.94
CA TYR A 162 33.27 -9.27 -1.59
C TYR A 162 31.75 -9.48 -1.54
N ILE A 163 30.97 -8.57 -2.14
CA ILE A 163 29.51 -8.70 -2.22
C ILE A 163 29.08 -9.92 -3.03
N ASP A 164 29.62 -10.09 -4.23
CA ASP A 164 29.14 -11.10 -5.17
C ASP A 164 29.65 -12.51 -4.85
N ARG A 165 30.90 -12.64 -4.40
CA ARG A 165 31.59 -13.94 -4.29
C ARG A 165 31.76 -14.42 -2.86
N VAL A 166 31.82 -13.51 -1.89
CA VAL A 166 31.97 -13.87 -0.48
C VAL A 166 30.61 -13.90 0.21
N LEU A 167 29.84 -12.82 0.08
CA LEU A 167 28.51 -12.73 0.70
C LEU A 167 27.39 -13.27 -0.20
N CYS A 168 27.65 -13.46 -1.49
CA CYS A 168 26.68 -13.95 -2.47
C CYS A 168 25.37 -13.14 -2.50
N LEU A 169 25.48 -11.81 -2.37
CA LEU A 169 24.33 -10.90 -2.34
C LEU A 169 24.12 -10.21 -3.69
N PRO A 170 22.87 -9.98 -4.12
CA PRO A 170 22.61 -9.07 -5.22
C PRO A 170 23.11 -7.66 -4.86
N ARG A 171 23.91 -7.06 -5.74
CA ARG A 171 24.51 -5.73 -5.52
C ARG A 171 23.48 -4.65 -5.17
N ASN A 172 22.31 -4.66 -5.82
CA ASN A 172 21.24 -3.72 -5.52
C ASN A 172 20.72 -3.88 -4.09
N SER A 173 20.55 -5.12 -3.62
CA SER A 173 20.15 -5.39 -2.24
C SER A 173 21.21 -4.93 -1.26
N ALA A 174 22.48 -5.27 -1.48
CA ALA A 174 23.58 -4.83 -0.61
C ALA A 174 23.68 -3.30 -0.51
N ARG A 175 23.48 -2.59 -1.63
CA ARG A 175 23.44 -1.12 -1.65
C ARG A 175 22.28 -0.57 -0.83
N ASP A 176 21.08 -1.10 -1.01
CA ASP A 176 19.88 -0.63 -0.29
C ASP A 176 20.01 -0.88 1.22
N ILE A 177 20.50 -2.05 1.62
CA ILE A 177 20.74 -2.44 3.02
C ILE A 177 21.81 -1.55 3.65
N ARG A 178 22.94 -1.35 2.95
CA ARG A 178 24.01 -0.45 3.41
C ARG A 178 23.49 0.97 3.61
N LYS A 179 22.67 1.49 2.67
CA LYS A 179 22.06 2.82 2.79
C LYS A 179 21.17 2.89 4.04
N LEU A 180 20.34 1.87 4.27
CA LEU A 180 19.50 1.79 5.46
C LEU A 180 20.32 1.87 6.76
N GLY A 181 21.43 1.14 6.86
CA GLY A 181 22.28 1.14 8.06
C GLY A 181 22.94 2.49 8.38
N MET A 182 22.97 3.43 7.43
CA MET A 182 23.49 4.78 7.63
C MET A 182 22.42 5.79 8.06
N GLU A 183 21.15 5.40 8.06
CA GLU A 183 20.02 6.26 8.42
C GLU A 183 19.40 5.80 9.75
N ASN A 184 18.91 6.76 10.54
CA ASN A 184 18.20 6.47 11.78
C ASN A 184 16.70 6.36 11.51
N VAL A 185 16.27 5.19 11.06
CA VAL A 185 14.86 4.88 10.75
C VAL A 185 14.30 3.95 11.82
N ASN A 186 13.06 4.18 12.26
CA ASN A 186 12.43 3.35 13.28
C ASN A 186 12.25 1.89 12.80
N PRO A 187 12.84 0.89 13.50
CA PRO A 187 12.73 -0.51 13.13
C PRO A 187 11.32 -1.08 13.12
N ALA A 188 10.40 -0.52 13.91
CA ALA A 188 9.01 -0.98 14.00
C ALA A 188 8.26 -0.89 12.65
N LEU A 189 8.78 -0.10 11.70
CA LEU A 189 8.27 -0.04 10.33
C LEU A 189 8.45 -1.34 9.54
N GLY A 190 9.43 -2.17 9.91
CA GLY A 190 9.87 -3.32 9.13
C GLY A 190 10.74 -2.94 7.92
N TYR A 191 11.56 -3.89 7.47
CA TYR A 191 12.64 -3.64 6.50
C TYR A 191 12.21 -2.94 5.20
N ASP A 192 11.11 -3.34 4.57
CA ASP A 192 10.70 -2.77 3.28
C ASP A 192 10.30 -1.29 3.39
N ASN A 193 9.55 -0.94 4.43
CA ASN A 193 9.19 0.44 4.74
C ASN A 193 10.42 1.25 5.15
N MET A 194 11.31 0.66 5.96
CA MET A 194 12.56 1.33 6.33
C MET A 194 13.43 1.63 5.11
N LYS A 195 13.53 0.68 4.17
CA LYS A 195 14.24 0.86 2.90
C LYS A 195 13.65 2.00 2.08
N PHE A 196 12.31 2.11 2.01
CA PHE A 196 11.65 3.24 1.35
C PHE A 196 11.98 4.57 2.05
N VAL A 197 11.84 4.65 3.37
CA VAL A 197 12.14 5.88 4.13
C VAL A 197 13.61 6.27 3.96
N ALA A 198 14.54 5.34 4.12
CA ALA A 198 15.98 5.58 3.89
C ALA A 198 16.28 6.00 2.44
N SER A 199 15.41 5.66 1.47
CA SER A 199 15.60 6.06 0.07
C SER A 199 15.41 7.57 -0.15
N LEU A 200 14.56 8.22 0.65
CA LEU A 200 14.23 9.64 0.56
C LEU A 200 15.46 10.50 0.84
N LYS A 201 15.57 11.64 0.15
CA LYS A 201 16.74 12.53 0.25
C LYS A 201 16.63 13.55 1.39
N ASN A 202 15.43 14.10 1.59
CA ASN A 202 15.19 15.14 2.58
C ASN A 202 14.86 14.50 3.95
N PRO A 203 15.54 14.89 5.04
CA PRO A 203 15.20 14.45 6.39
C PRO A 203 13.74 14.72 6.80
N ASP A 204 13.15 15.83 6.37
CA ASP A 204 11.76 16.17 6.72
C ASP A 204 10.77 15.19 6.06
N ASP A 205 11.00 14.87 4.78
CA ASP A 205 10.20 13.88 4.04
C ASP A 205 10.29 12.50 4.69
N ARG A 206 11.47 12.14 5.21
CA ARG A 206 11.66 10.87 5.95
C ARG A 206 10.83 10.85 7.22
N SER A 207 10.89 11.91 8.01
CA SER A 207 10.11 12.00 9.26
C SER A 207 8.61 11.96 8.98
N ALA A 208 8.15 12.63 7.93
CA ALA A 208 6.76 12.59 7.51
C ALA A 208 6.32 11.19 7.06
N ALA A 209 7.12 10.53 6.22
CA ALA A 209 6.85 9.18 5.74
C ALA A 209 6.86 8.14 6.88
N GLU A 210 7.83 8.23 7.80
CA GLU A 210 7.89 7.36 8.98
C GLU A 210 6.64 7.51 9.85
N LYS A 211 6.20 8.74 10.11
CA LYS A 211 4.97 8.99 10.88
C LYS A 211 3.75 8.40 10.19
N GLN A 212 3.58 8.59 8.88
CA GLN A 212 2.45 8.03 8.14
C GLN A 212 2.44 6.50 8.22
N LEU A 213 3.56 5.85 7.90
CA LEU A 213 3.66 4.39 7.87
C LEU A 213 3.47 3.74 9.25
N LEU A 214 3.81 4.43 10.34
CA LEU A 214 3.54 3.94 11.70
C LEU A 214 2.06 3.99 12.10
N HIS A 215 1.28 4.90 11.50
CA HIS A 215 -0.14 5.05 11.82
C HIS A 215 -1.06 4.20 10.93
N GLY A 216 -0.53 3.64 9.83
CA GLY A 216 -1.29 2.93 8.81
C GLY A 216 -1.76 3.88 7.72
#